data_AF-A0A352DY85-F1
#
_entry.id   AF-A0A352DY85-F1
#
_cell.length_a   1.000
_cell.length_b   1.000
_cell.length_c   1.000
_cell.angle_alpha   90.00
_cell.angle_beta   90.00
_cell.angle_gamma   90.00
#
_symmetry.space_group_name_H-M   'P 1'
#
loop_
_entity.id
_entity.type
_entity.pdbx_description
1 polymer ?
#
loop_
_entity_poly.entity_id
_entity_poly.type
_entity_poly.pdbx_seq_one_letter_code
_entity_poly.pdbx_strand_id
1 'polypeptide(L)'
;MTTSIRHLLTGLLLVSATSAVGEAPSRLVDFRSDEGEQFLVQAEARRAYFPLASHFVCQEHRSFCGVASMAMVLNAMQVSAPPVPELAPYRTFTQTNVLDAATEAVVSQAMIREQGMSLDQFAAVFATKPVTLSVHHA
;
A
#
# COMPACT_ATOMS: atom_id res chain seq x y z
N MET A 1 15.38 -54.94 -34.16
CA MET A 1 15.19 -53.52 -33.81
C MET A 1 14.66 -53.46 -32.39
N THR A 2 15.56 -53.33 -31.42
CA THR A 2 15.25 -53.23 -29.99
C THR A 2 15.10 -51.75 -29.61
N THR A 3 14.00 -51.47 -28.93
CA THR A 3 13.59 -50.19 -28.35
C THR A 3 14.51 -49.78 -27.19
N SER A 4 14.87 -48.50 -27.12
CA SER A 4 15.38 -47.90 -25.87
C SER A 4 15.01 -46.43 -25.82
N ILE A 5 13.88 -46.13 -25.17
CA ILE A 5 13.50 -44.78 -24.78
C ILE A 5 14.14 -44.54 -23.40
N ARG A 6 15.21 -43.73 -23.37
CA ARG A 6 15.82 -43.23 -22.13
C ARG A 6 14.89 -42.17 -21.55
N HIS A 7 14.21 -42.50 -20.45
CA HIS A 7 13.49 -41.53 -19.63
C HIS A 7 14.50 -40.60 -18.94
N LEU A 8 14.60 -39.36 -19.42
CA LEU A 8 15.34 -38.29 -18.74
C LEU A 8 14.43 -37.71 -17.65
N LEU A 9 14.55 -38.19 -16.41
CA LEU A 9 13.86 -37.65 -15.25
C LEU A 9 14.56 -36.36 -14.82
N THR A 10 14.04 -35.21 -15.26
CA THR A 10 14.47 -33.89 -14.78
C THR A 10 13.76 -33.62 -13.45
N GLY A 11 14.50 -33.71 -12.33
CA GLY A 11 13.98 -33.37 -11.01
C GLY A 11 13.74 -31.86 -10.87
N LEU A 12 12.51 -31.47 -10.58
CA LEU A 12 12.14 -30.08 -10.28
C LEU A 12 12.48 -29.77 -8.82
N LEU A 13 13.54 -29.00 -8.57
CA LEU A 13 13.86 -28.46 -7.25
C LEU A 13 12.97 -27.25 -6.96
N LEU A 14 11.97 -27.42 -6.10
CA LEU A 14 11.18 -26.34 -5.52
C LEU A 14 12.03 -25.62 -4.46
N VAL A 15 12.69 -24.53 -4.86
CA VAL A 15 13.32 -23.60 -3.90
C VAL A 15 12.20 -22.80 -3.24
N SER A 16 11.94 -23.05 -1.96
CA SER A 16 11.07 -22.19 -1.15
C SER A 16 11.91 -21.03 -0.63
N ALA A 17 11.70 -19.83 -1.17
CA ALA A 17 12.28 -18.62 -0.62
C ALA A 17 11.54 -18.27 0.68
N THR A 18 12.18 -18.45 1.83
CA THR A 18 11.69 -17.93 3.10
C THR A 18 12.04 -16.45 3.16
N SER A 19 11.03 -15.58 3.03
CA SER A 19 11.22 -14.15 3.26
C SER A 19 11.62 -13.93 4.73
N ALA A 20 12.75 -13.26 4.98
CA ALA A 20 13.17 -12.91 6.33
C ALA A 20 12.22 -11.86 6.90
N VAL A 21 11.30 -12.32 7.75
CA VAL A 21 10.44 -11.47 8.55
C VAL A 21 11.19 -11.15 9.84
N GLY A 22 11.46 -9.87 10.10
CA GLY A 22 12.00 -9.46 11.40
C GLY A 22 10.98 -9.76 12.50
N GLU A 23 11.46 -10.26 13.64
CA GLU A 23 10.62 -10.54 14.81
C GLU A 23 10.01 -9.23 15.33
N ALA A 24 8.70 -9.25 15.61
CA ALA A 24 8.03 -8.10 16.19
C ALA A 24 8.61 -7.83 17.59
N PRO A 25 8.81 -6.55 17.98
CA PRO A 25 9.12 -6.20 19.36
C PRO A 25 8.13 -6.85 20.33
N SER A 26 8.57 -7.24 21.53
CA SER A 26 7.78 -8.04 22.50
C SER A 26 6.44 -7.45 22.97
N ARG A 27 6.11 -6.21 22.57
CA ARG A 27 4.82 -5.55 22.84
C ARG A 27 3.90 -5.44 21.63
N LEU A 28 4.29 -6.00 20.48
CA LEU A 28 3.54 -5.97 19.23
C LEU A 28 3.20 -7.41 18.81
N VAL A 29 1.95 -7.62 18.38
CA VAL A 29 1.52 -8.88 17.77
C VAL A 29 1.60 -8.72 16.26
N ASP A 30 2.36 -9.60 15.60
CA ASP A 30 2.47 -9.59 14.14
C ASP A 30 1.12 -9.95 13.52
N PHE A 31 0.66 -9.15 12.56
CA PHE A 31 -0.60 -9.38 11.85
C PHE A 31 -0.67 -10.74 11.13
N ARG A 32 0.48 -11.34 10.79
CA ARG A 32 0.59 -12.66 10.12
C ARG A 32 0.67 -13.83 11.09
N SER A 33 0.65 -13.58 12.39
CA SER A 33 0.59 -14.64 13.39
C SER A 33 -0.85 -15.11 13.58
N ASP A 34 -1.02 -16.35 14.06
CA ASP A 34 -2.35 -16.87 14.42
C ASP A 34 -3.08 -15.93 15.39
N GLU A 35 -2.37 -15.35 16.36
CA GLU A 35 -2.92 -14.37 17.29
C GLU A 35 -3.39 -13.08 16.59
N GLY A 36 -2.56 -12.54 15.68
CA GLY A 36 -2.89 -11.34 14.89
C GLY A 36 -4.09 -11.54 13.97
N GLU A 37 -4.20 -12.71 13.34
CA GLU A 37 -5.37 -13.09 12.53
C GLU A 37 -6.63 -13.15 13.40
N GLN A 38 -6.54 -13.77 14.58
CA GLN A 38 -7.67 -13.82 15.53
C GLN A 38 -8.11 -12.42 15.97
N PHE A 39 -7.19 -11.48 16.19
CA PHE A 39 -7.55 -10.10 16.52
C PHE A 39 -8.43 -9.46 15.44
N LEU A 40 -8.11 -9.64 14.15
CA LEU A 40 -8.96 -9.13 13.07
C LEU A 40 -10.30 -9.88 12.98
N VAL A 41 -10.30 -11.20 13.16
CA VAL A 41 -11.51 -12.03 13.10
C VAL A 41 -12.47 -11.73 14.26
N GLN A 42 -11.96 -11.28 15.40
CA GLN A 42 -12.75 -10.97 16.59
C GLN A 42 -13.06 -9.48 16.73
N ALA A 43 -12.33 -8.58 16.05
CA ALA A 43 -12.56 -7.15 16.12
C ALA A 43 -13.94 -6.74 15.62
N GLU A 44 -14.69 -6.01 16.46
CA GLU A 44 -15.94 -5.36 16.04
C GLU A 44 -15.66 -4.19 15.07
N ALA A 45 -14.59 -3.43 15.32
CA ALA A 45 -14.21 -2.23 14.57
C ALA A 45 -13.30 -2.52 13.36
N ARG A 46 -13.71 -3.42 12.46
CA ARG A 46 -12.89 -3.88 11.32
C ARG A 46 -13.40 -3.48 9.93
N ARG A 47 -14.48 -2.70 9.84
CA ARG A 47 -15.12 -2.38 8.56
C ARG A 47 -14.17 -1.73 7.55
N ALA A 48 -13.26 -0.87 8.03
CA ALA A 48 -12.29 -0.19 7.19
C ALA A 48 -11.17 -1.10 6.67
N TYR A 49 -10.92 -2.24 7.32
CA TYR A 49 -9.84 -3.16 6.93
C TYR A 49 -10.01 -3.64 5.49
N PHE A 50 -11.20 -4.14 5.13
CA PHE A 50 -11.42 -4.76 3.83
C PHE A 50 -11.17 -3.82 2.63
N PRO A 51 -11.76 -2.61 2.56
CA PRO A 51 -11.48 -1.70 1.45
C PRO A 51 -10.03 -1.20 1.47
N LEU A 52 -9.41 -0.99 2.63
CA LEU A 52 -7.99 -0.60 2.70
C LEU A 52 -7.07 -1.73 2.22
N ALA A 53 -7.35 -2.97 2.62
CA ALA A 53 -6.59 -4.16 2.22
C ALA A 53 -6.67 -4.40 0.70
N SER A 54 -7.85 -4.17 0.08
CA SER A 54 -8.01 -4.25 -1.37
C SER A 54 -7.21 -3.21 -2.15
N HIS A 55 -6.74 -2.15 -1.49
CA HIS A 55 -5.92 -1.09 -2.08
C HIS A 55 -4.51 -1.01 -1.50
N PHE A 56 -4.06 -2.02 -0.73
CA PHE A 56 -2.78 -1.99 -0.05
C PHE A 56 -1.60 -1.91 -1.03
N VAL A 57 -0.69 -0.96 -0.81
CA VAL A 57 0.49 -0.73 -1.64
C VAL A 57 1.73 -0.52 -0.78
N CYS A 58 2.90 -0.91 -1.29
CA CYS A 58 4.19 -0.55 -0.73
C CYS A 58 4.57 0.87 -1.18
N GLN A 59 5.15 1.68 -0.31
CA GLN A 59 5.66 3.00 -0.68
C GLN A 59 6.77 2.90 -1.74
N GLU A 60 6.65 3.67 -2.83
CA GLU A 60 7.61 3.66 -3.95
C GLU A 60 8.92 4.42 -3.63
N HIS A 61 8.90 5.25 -2.59
CA HIS A 61 10.05 5.98 -2.09
C HIS A 61 10.11 5.90 -0.57
N ARG A 62 11.31 5.97 0.04
CA ARG A 62 11.51 5.86 1.49
C ARG A 62 10.78 6.92 2.32
N SER A 63 10.44 8.05 1.71
CA SER A 63 9.72 9.16 2.34
C SER A 63 8.24 9.25 1.91
N PHE A 64 7.72 8.26 1.16
CA PHE A 64 6.38 8.30 0.56
C PHE A 64 5.32 7.55 1.39
N CYS A 65 5.56 7.30 2.68
CA CYS A 65 4.56 6.64 3.54
C CYS A 65 3.21 7.39 3.51
N GLY A 66 3.22 8.73 3.62
CA GLY A 66 2.02 9.54 3.47
C GLY A 66 1.40 9.44 2.07
N VAL A 67 2.20 9.50 1.01
CA VAL A 67 1.72 9.40 -0.38
C VAL A 67 1.02 8.06 -0.66
N ALA A 68 1.60 6.96 -0.19
CA ALA A 68 1.01 5.63 -0.25
C ALA A 68 -0.31 5.57 0.54
N SER A 69 -0.34 6.10 1.77
CA SER A 69 -1.55 6.17 2.57
C SER A 69 -2.67 6.98 1.89
N MET A 70 -2.33 8.10 1.23
CA MET A 70 -3.32 8.89 0.47
C MET A 70 -3.93 8.07 -0.66
N ALA A 71 -3.12 7.42 -1.49
CA ALA A 71 -3.61 6.61 -2.60
C ALA A 71 -4.53 5.48 -2.10
N MET A 72 -4.16 4.80 -1.02
CA MET A 72 -4.99 3.77 -0.39
C MET A 72 -6.34 4.31 0.07
N VAL A 73 -6.34 5.38 0.87
CA VAL A 73 -7.56 5.92 1.48
C VAL A 73 -8.50 6.51 0.44
N LEU A 74 -7.99 7.26 -0.54
CA LEU A 74 -8.81 7.84 -1.60
C LEU A 74 -9.47 6.77 -2.48
N ASN A 75 -8.75 5.70 -2.82
CA ASN A 75 -9.30 4.58 -3.55
C ASN A 75 -10.34 3.80 -2.72
N ALA A 76 -10.04 3.54 -1.45
CA ALA A 76 -10.98 2.88 -0.52
C ALA A 76 -12.28 3.68 -0.32
N MET A 77 -12.19 5.01 -0.35
CA MET A 77 -13.33 5.93 -0.31
C MET A 77 -14.03 6.09 -1.68
N GLN A 78 -13.49 5.50 -2.74
CA GLN A 78 -13.99 5.61 -4.11
C GLN A 78 -14.07 7.07 -4.61
N VAL A 79 -13.11 7.90 -4.20
CA VAL A 79 -12.97 9.26 -4.72
C VAL A 79 -12.66 9.19 -6.21
N SER A 80 -13.26 10.10 -7.00
CA SER A 80 -13.03 10.14 -8.44
C SER A 80 -11.55 10.36 -8.77
N ALA A 81 -10.92 9.33 -9.32
CA ALA A 81 -9.51 9.32 -9.65
C ALA A 81 -9.21 9.80 -11.09
N PRO A 82 -7.99 10.32 -11.34
CA PRO A 82 -7.50 10.55 -12.70
C PRO A 82 -7.36 9.23 -13.48
N PRO A 83 -7.35 9.28 -14.82
CA PRO A 83 -7.05 8.10 -15.63
C PRO A 83 -5.60 7.66 -15.43
N VAL A 84 -5.37 6.34 -15.51
CA VAL A 84 -4.04 5.75 -15.59
C VAL A 84 -3.87 5.21 -17.02
N PRO A 85 -3.05 5.84 -17.88
CA PRO A 85 -2.96 5.48 -19.30
C PRO A 85 -2.68 4.00 -19.54
N GLU A 86 -1.83 3.40 -18.71
CA GLU A 86 -1.44 1.99 -18.78
C GLU A 86 -2.59 1.04 -18.42
N LEU A 87 -3.62 1.53 -17.73
CA LEU A 87 -4.76 0.78 -17.27
C LEU A 87 -6.07 1.25 -17.94
N ALA A 88 -6.01 1.93 -19.08
CA ALA A 88 -7.24 2.39 -19.75
C ALA A 88 -8.24 1.23 -19.97
N PRO A 89 -9.56 1.43 -19.71
CA PRO A 89 -10.23 2.68 -19.35
C PRO A 89 -10.33 2.95 -17.82
N TYR A 90 -9.63 2.19 -16.99
CA TYR A 90 -9.74 2.26 -15.53
C TYR A 90 -9.12 3.55 -14.95
N ARG A 91 -9.62 3.94 -13.78
CA ARG A 91 -9.20 5.12 -13.01
C ARG A 91 -8.88 4.70 -11.59
N THR A 92 -7.73 5.11 -11.08
CA THR A 92 -7.30 4.81 -9.72
C THR A 92 -6.22 5.80 -9.28
N PHE A 93 -6.18 6.13 -7.99
CA PHE A 93 -5.05 6.87 -7.44
C PHE A 93 -3.83 5.95 -7.33
N THR A 94 -2.69 6.46 -7.77
CA THR A 94 -1.36 5.85 -7.65
C THR A 94 -0.44 6.81 -6.91
N GLN A 95 0.73 6.35 -6.46
CA GLN A 95 1.70 7.23 -5.80
C GLN A 95 2.32 8.28 -6.75
N THR A 96 2.16 8.07 -8.06
CA THR A 96 2.62 9.00 -9.10
C THR A 96 1.58 10.02 -9.52
N ASN A 97 0.28 9.72 -9.39
CA ASN A 97 -0.80 10.61 -9.83
C ASN A 97 -1.58 11.28 -8.68
N VAL A 98 -1.41 10.80 -7.44
CA VAL A 98 -2.05 11.41 -6.26
C VAL A 98 -1.43 12.77 -5.94
N LEU A 99 -0.13 12.91 -6.27
CA LEU A 99 0.56 14.19 -6.29
C LEU A 99 0.36 14.86 -7.66
N ASP A 100 -0.38 15.96 -7.67
CA ASP A 100 -0.72 16.77 -8.83
C ASP A 100 -0.34 18.25 -8.60
N ALA A 101 -0.71 19.12 -9.56
CA ALA A 101 -0.43 20.55 -9.48
C ALA A 101 -1.02 21.22 -8.23
N ALA A 102 -2.16 20.73 -7.72
CA ALA A 102 -2.78 21.28 -6.52
C ALA A 102 -1.98 20.88 -5.27
N THR A 103 -1.51 19.63 -5.20
CA THR A 103 -0.64 19.19 -4.09
C THR A 103 0.72 19.87 -4.12
N GLU A 104 1.30 20.07 -5.31
CA GLU A 104 2.62 20.68 -5.50
C GLU A 104 2.66 22.12 -4.97
N ALA A 105 1.54 22.85 -5.08
CA ALA A 105 1.39 24.20 -4.55
C ALA A 105 1.36 24.27 -3.02
N VAL A 106 1.09 23.14 -2.33
CA VAL A 106 1.05 23.06 -0.86
C VAL A 106 2.40 22.56 -0.33
N VAL A 107 2.86 21.43 -0.85
CA VAL A 107 4.16 20.84 -0.53
C VAL A 107 4.75 20.26 -1.80
N SER A 108 5.95 20.71 -2.18
CA SER A 108 6.60 20.22 -3.40
C SER A 108 6.97 18.75 -3.29
N GLN A 109 6.82 18.01 -4.39
CA GLN A 109 7.21 16.62 -4.46
C GLN A 109 8.72 16.44 -4.16
N ALA A 110 9.55 17.43 -4.52
CA ALA A 110 10.98 17.42 -4.18
C ALA A 110 11.20 17.39 -2.67
N MET A 111 10.48 18.23 -1.91
CA MET A 111 10.57 18.23 -0.45
C MET A 111 10.01 16.93 0.15
N ILE A 112 8.88 16.43 -0.35
CA ILE A 112 8.33 15.14 0.12
C ILE A 112 9.34 14.02 -0.11
N ARG A 113 10.04 14.01 -1.25
CA ARG A 113 11.10 13.03 -1.54
C ARG A 113 12.28 13.13 -0.58
N GLU A 114 12.64 14.33 -0.16
CA GLU A 114 13.77 14.55 0.75
C GLU A 114 13.45 14.13 2.19
N GLN A 115 12.30 14.52 2.74
CA GLN A 115 12.04 14.41 4.18
C GLN A 115 10.66 13.85 4.55
N GLY A 116 9.79 13.58 3.58
CA GLY A 116 8.40 13.18 3.83
C GLY A 116 7.53 14.38 4.20
N MET A 117 6.52 14.15 5.05
CA MET A 117 5.56 15.19 5.46
C MET A 117 5.30 15.12 6.96
N SER A 118 5.13 16.29 7.60
CA SER A 118 4.51 16.40 8.92
C SER A 118 3.01 16.09 8.86
N LEU A 119 2.34 15.95 10.01
CA LEU A 119 0.89 15.76 10.06
C LEU A 119 0.14 16.95 9.42
N ASP A 120 0.55 18.19 9.70
CA ASP A 120 -0.09 19.39 9.13
C ASP A 120 0.13 19.48 7.62
N GLN A 121 1.32 19.13 7.14
CA GLN A 121 1.63 19.07 5.70
C GLN A 121 0.80 17.99 5.02
N PHE A 122 0.75 16.79 5.59
CA PHE A 122 -0.08 15.70 5.10
C PHE A 122 -1.55 16.11 5.01
N ALA A 123 -2.09 16.73 6.06
CA ALA A 123 -3.46 17.22 6.08
C ALA A 123 -3.72 18.29 5.01
N ALA A 124 -2.80 19.24 4.83
CA ALA A 124 -2.91 20.29 3.83
C ALA A 124 -2.87 19.72 2.40
N VAL A 125 -2.01 18.73 2.13
CA VAL A 125 -1.97 18.01 0.85
C VAL A 125 -3.25 17.21 0.64
N PHE A 126 -3.77 16.51 1.65
CA PHE A 126 -5.02 15.75 1.57
C PHE A 126 -6.23 16.65 1.31
N ALA A 127 -6.24 17.85 1.89
CA ALA A 127 -7.31 18.84 1.72
C ALA A 127 -7.46 19.38 0.29
N THR A 128 -6.50 19.12 -0.60
CA THR A 128 -6.64 19.39 -2.04
C THR A 128 -7.62 18.46 -2.75
N LYS A 129 -8.01 17.36 -2.10
CA LYS A 129 -8.93 16.35 -2.64
C LYS A 129 -10.36 16.60 -2.11
N PRO A 130 -11.41 16.14 -2.80
CA PRO A 130 -12.80 16.39 -2.41
C PRO A 130 -13.24 15.47 -1.26
N VAL A 131 -12.63 15.65 -0.08
CA VAL A 131 -12.90 14.87 1.13
C VAL A 131 -13.08 15.78 2.34
N THR A 132 -13.76 15.29 3.37
CA THR A 132 -13.82 15.96 4.69
C THR A 132 -12.69 15.43 5.56
N LEU A 133 -11.96 16.33 6.22
CA LEU A 133 -10.80 16.01 7.06
C LEU A 133 -10.97 16.58 8.46
N SER A 134 -10.50 15.85 9.46
CA SER A 134 -10.31 16.34 10.84
C SER A 134 -8.91 15.95 11.30
N VAL A 135 -8.13 16.94 11.75
CA VAL A 135 -6.76 16.73 12.23
C VAL A 135 -6.76 16.74 13.74
N HIS A 136 -6.15 15.73 14.35
CA HIS A 136 -6.02 15.60 15.81
C HIS A 136 -4.53 15.43 16.14
N HIS A 137 -3.98 16.40 16.87
CA HIS A 137 -2.65 16.28 17.48
C HIS A 137 -2.76 15.57 18.83
N ALA A 138 -1.67 14.94 19.25
CA ALA A 138 -1.60 14.17 20.50
C ALA A 138 -1.69 15.04 21.77
#